data_AF-E3JVX7-F1
#
_entry.id   AF-E3JVX7-F1
#
_cell.length_a   1.000
_cell.length_b   1.000
_cell.length_c   1.000
_cell.angle_alpha   90.00
_cell.angle_beta   90.00
_cell.angle_gamma   90.00
#
_symmetry.space_group_name_H-M   'P 1'
#
loop_
_entity.id
_entity.type
_entity.pdbx_description
1 polymer ?
#
loop_
_entity_poly.entity_id
_entity_poly.type
_entity_poly.pdbx_seq_one_letter_code
_entity_poly.pdbx_strand_id
1 'polypeptide(L)'
;MDARTRMNNQFNEINQLPQQAKLKAYSDLLRSLFGQARTEESISSITQFVSNIVQDLIGLLISKTVLSELVSLVDSELKAKDQSDFKRQLLESVLAQPDLCGRTVRFEEQISSLRESLATLLEEQEDWSEAAKALQGIPLDGTHRTVSDGYRLNTYIRIVRLLLEDDNATNAESYLNRASLLIPESKDEATILAFKLSQARILDSKRKFEEASKKYHEISFTANLDEEERESCLSAAVVCGVLAPAGPNRTRLLTNLFRDERSVNLLDYKILSKMVLGQIIRDHEMVEFEKRLKAHQLAKLPKMLEVSDDEEEDSATKMMITTERRRLKKGPENVFDRAVMQHNLLSVSRIYNRISFKGLGNLVGLTSTAVEIMARTMIQENRLKASIDQVDKLITFKNLSDASEDDVVVSNVAAAAISNENNSALNSSEKDQLIAIAPSLFVWDESIKKTLQKVETIYQHIIDLKT
;
A
#
# COMPACT_ATOMS: atom_id res chain seq x y z
N MET A 1 -30.63 22.40 46.30
CA MET A 1 -29.69 21.47 46.96
C MET A 1 -29.00 20.72 45.86
N ASP A 2 -27.76 21.09 45.57
CA ASP A 2 -27.03 20.63 44.39
C ASP A 2 -26.91 19.11 44.35
N ALA A 3 -27.09 18.53 43.16
CA ALA A 3 -26.93 17.09 42.92
C ALA A 3 -25.56 16.58 43.44
N ARG A 4 -24.52 17.41 43.34
CA ARG A 4 -23.18 17.16 43.89
C ARG A 4 -23.16 16.96 45.41
N THR A 5 -23.93 17.74 46.17
CA THR A 5 -23.98 17.66 47.63
C THR A 5 -24.73 16.41 48.09
N ARG A 6 -25.79 16.03 47.36
CA ARG A 6 -26.54 14.79 47.63
C ARG A 6 -25.69 13.54 47.38
N MET A 7 -24.97 13.50 46.28
CA MET A 7 -24.06 12.39 46.00
C MET A 7 -22.93 12.29 47.02
N ASN A 8 -22.29 13.39 47.40
CA ASN A 8 -21.25 13.38 48.44
C ASN A 8 -21.77 12.86 49.79
N ASN A 9 -23.01 13.15 50.14
CA ASN A 9 -23.63 12.60 51.35
C ASN A 9 -23.87 11.09 51.23
N GLN A 10 -24.36 10.61 50.09
CA GLN A 10 -24.52 9.17 49.82
C GLN A 10 -23.18 8.42 49.86
N PHE A 11 -22.10 9.01 49.32
CA PHE A 11 -20.75 8.44 49.42
C PHE A 11 -20.27 8.33 50.87
N ASN A 12 -20.53 9.35 51.69
CA ASN A 12 -20.17 9.33 53.11
C ASN A 12 -20.95 8.26 53.90
N GLU A 13 -22.22 8.05 53.59
CA GLU A 13 -23.04 6.98 54.18
C GLU A 13 -22.54 5.59 53.77
N ILE A 14 -22.24 5.37 52.48
CA ILE A 14 -21.73 4.10 51.99
C ILE A 14 -20.34 3.80 52.57
N ASN A 15 -19.50 4.81 52.78
CA ASN A 15 -18.18 4.65 53.38
C ASN A 15 -18.20 4.16 54.84
N GLN A 16 -19.30 4.32 55.56
CA GLN A 16 -19.47 3.81 56.93
C GLN A 16 -19.91 2.32 56.99
N LEU A 17 -20.34 1.74 55.86
CA LEU A 17 -20.84 0.36 55.82
C LEU A 17 -19.71 -0.71 55.88
N PRO A 18 -20.04 -1.95 56.29
CA PRO A 18 -19.13 -3.09 56.20
C PRO A 18 -18.71 -3.40 54.75
N GLN A 19 -17.52 -3.96 54.57
CA GLN A 19 -16.88 -4.16 53.26
C GLN A 19 -17.73 -4.96 52.24
N GLN A 20 -18.50 -5.96 52.71
CA GLN A 20 -19.41 -6.74 51.86
C GLN A 20 -20.68 -5.98 51.45
N ALA A 21 -21.17 -5.07 52.30
CA ALA A 21 -22.33 -4.23 52.01
C ALA A 21 -21.94 -3.04 51.11
N LYS A 22 -20.71 -2.54 51.24
CA LYS A 22 -20.14 -1.48 50.40
C LYS A 22 -20.20 -1.81 48.92
N LEU A 23 -19.76 -3.01 48.52
CA LEU A 23 -19.76 -3.42 47.12
C LEU A 23 -21.17 -3.37 46.52
N LYS A 24 -22.16 -3.96 47.21
CA LYS A 24 -23.56 -3.92 46.75
C LYS A 24 -24.12 -2.50 46.68
N ALA A 25 -23.85 -1.68 47.71
CA ALA A 25 -24.33 -0.31 47.75
C ALA A 25 -23.75 0.56 46.62
N TYR A 26 -22.46 0.37 46.27
CA TYR A 26 -21.85 1.05 45.14
C TYR A 26 -22.42 0.58 43.78
N SER A 27 -22.64 -0.73 43.62
CA SER A 27 -23.30 -1.29 42.43
C SER A 27 -24.74 -0.80 42.25
N ASP A 28 -25.52 -0.78 43.33
CA ASP A 28 -26.91 -0.29 43.31
C ASP A 28 -26.96 1.21 43.00
N LEU A 29 -26.03 1.99 43.56
CA LEU A 29 -25.91 3.41 43.26
C LEU A 29 -25.54 3.65 41.79
N LEU A 30 -24.58 2.89 41.25
CA LEU A 30 -24.23 2.94 39.82
C LEU A 30 -25.45 2.68 38.93
N ARG A 31 -26.23 1.62 39.21
CA ARG A 31 -27.46 1.32 38.46
C ARG A 31 -28.49 2.43 38.56
N SER A 32 -28.63 3.04 39.74
CA SER A 32 -29.54 4.18 39.93
C SER A 32 -29.14 5.40 39.10
N LEU A 33 -27.83 5.64 38.90
CA LEU A 33 -27.31 6.73 38.06
C LEU A 33 -27.60 6.49 36.58
N PHE A 34 -27.50 5.23 36.12
CA PHE A 34 -27.86 4.86 34.75
C PHE A 34 -29.39 4.88 34.50
N GLY A 35 -30.21 4.77 35.54
CA GLY A 35 -31.66 4.88 35.47
C GLY A 35 -32.21 6.31 35.36
N GLN A 36 -31.37 7.35 35.49
CA GLN A 36 -31.77 8.74 35.38
C GLN A 36 -31.83 9.23 33.92
N ALA A 37 -32.44 10.39 33.69
CA ALA A 37 -32.52 11.00 32.37
C ALA A 37 -31.10 11.30 31.83
N ARG A 38 -30.85 10.86 30.60
CA ARG A 38 -29.55 10.92 29.93
C ARG A 38 -29.26 12.35 29.48
N THR A 39 -28.55 13.07 30.33
CA THR A 39 -28.22 14.50 30.21
C THR A 39 -26.75 14.73 30.54
N GLU A 40 -26.18 15.89 30.20
CA GLU A 40 -24.81 16.26 30.59
C GLU A 40 -24.60 16.20 32.12
N GLU A 41 -25.65 16.46 32.91
CA GLU A 41 -25.63 16.33 34.37
C GLU A 41 -25.45 14.87 34.83
N SER A 42 -26.00 13.91 34.09
CA SER A 42 -25.80 12.47 34.33
C SER A 42 -24.35 12.07 34.07
N ILE A 43 -23.74 12.60 32.99
CA ILE A 43 -22.31 12.38 32.71
C ILE A 43 -21.47 12.92 33.85
N SER A 44 -21.67 14.18 34.26
CA SER A 44 -20.95 14.74 35.40
C SER A 44 -21.16 13.93 36.68
N SER A 45 -22.33 13.33 36.87
CA SER A 45 -22.64 12.53 38.05
C SER A 45 -21.89 11.20 38.07
N ILE A 46 -21.86 10.49 36.93
CA ILE A 46 -21.12 9.24 36.76
C ILE A 46 -19.61 9.50 36.84
N THR A 47 -19.12 10.58 36.23
CA THR A 47 -17.72 11.00 36.30
C THR A 47 -17.31 11.35 37.74
N GLN A 48 -18.17 12.00 38.52
CA GLN A 48 -17.89 12.23 39.96
C GLN A 48 -17.92 10.92 40.77
N PHE A 49 -18.82 9.99 40.44
CA PHE A 49 -18.85 8.66 41.05
C PHE A 49 -17.54 7.89 40.83
N VAL A 50 -17.01 7.92 39.60
CA VAL A 50 -15.71 7.32 39.28
C VAL A 50 -14.58 7.96 40.08
N SER A 51 -14.50 9.30 40.15
CA SER A 51 -13.44 9.99 40.91
C SER A 51 -13.45 9.57 42.38
N ASN A 52 -14.63 9.42 42.98
CA ASN A 52 -14.75 8.96 44.36
C ASN A 52 -14.31 7.51 44.52
N ILE A 53 -14.74 6.59 43.65
CA ILE A 53 -14.39 5.16 43.73
C ILE A 53 -12.90 4.89 43.55
N VAL A 54 -12.21 5.73 42.77
CA VAL A 54 -10.79 5.58 42.49
C VAL A 54 -9.89 6.03 43.66
N GLN A 55 -10.45 6.70 44.68
CA GLN A 55 -9.74 7.11 45.89
C GLN A 55 -9.25 5.89 46.72
N ASP A 56 -8.12 6.04 47.41
CA ASP A 56 -7.49 4.93 48.16
C ASP A 56 -8.36 4.38 49.31
N LEU A 57 -9.31 5.17 49.81
CA LEU A 57 -10.10 4.88 51.01
C LEU A 57 -11.10 3.71 50.84
N ILE A 58 -11.50 3.39 49.61
CA ILE A 58 -12.57 2.43 49.33
C ILE A 58 -12.06 1.00 49.18
N GLY A 59 -10.79 0.84 48.76
CA GLY A 59 -10.14 -0.44 48.56
C GLY A 59 -10.24 -0.95 47.13
N LEU A 60 -9.11 -1.45 46.61
CA LEU A 60 -8.91 -1.74 45.19
C LEU A 60 -9.89 -2.78 44.61
N LEU A 61 -10.28 -3.79 45.40
CA LEU A 61 -11.18 -4.85 44.95
C LEU A 61 -12.59 -4.30 44.62
N ILE A 62 -13.11 -3.42 45.48
CA ILE A 62 -14.42 -2.80 45.27
C ILE A 62 -14.34 -1.87 44.05
N SER A 63 -13.29 -1.05 43.97
CA SER A 63 -13.12 -0.15 42.83
C SER A 63 -13.02 -0.89 41.49
N LYS A 64 -12.26 -1.99 41.42
CA LYS A 64 -12.14 -2.81 40.21
C LYS A 64 -13.47 -3.45 39.79
N THR A 65 -14.17 -4.06 40.74
CA THR A 65 -15.45 -4.75 40.46
C THR A 65 -16.53 -3.78 40.00
N VAL A 66 -16.65 -2.61 40.65
CA VAL A 66 -17.63 -1.59 40.27
C VAL A 66 -17.28 -0.94 38.93
N LEU A 67 -15.99 -0.70 38.63
CA LEU A 67 -15.56 -0.21 37.31
C LEU A 67 -15.81 -1.24 36.20
N SER A 68 -15.62 -2.53 36.45
CA SER A 68 -15.99 -3.59 35.51
C SER A 68 -17.51 -3.67 35.29
N GLU A 69 -18.32 -3.42 36.33
CA GLU A 69 -19.78 -3.29 36.18
C GLU A 69 -20.17 -2.01 35.41
N LEU A 70 -19.44 -0.91 35.56
CA LEU A 70 -19.66 0.29 34.77
C LEU A 70 -19.44 0.01 33.28
N VAL A 71 -18.37 -0.70 32.93
CA VAL A 71 -18.13 -1.12 31.53
C VAL A 71 -19.29 -1.98 31.02
N SER A 72 -19.73 -2.98 31.79
CA SER A 72 -20.81 -3.85 31.34
C SER A 72 -22.15 -3.12 31.17
N LEU A 73 -22.47 -2.18 32.06
CA LEU A 73 -23.67 -1.33 31.95
C LEU A 73 -23.59 -0.40 30.74
N VAL A 74 -22.42 0.20 30.48
CA VAL A 74 -22.20 1.03 29.28
C VAL A 74 -22.42 0.20 28.02
N ASP A 75 -21.98 -1.05 27.99
CA ASP A 75 -22.16 -1.90 26.80
C ASP A 75 -23.56 -2.51 26.69
N SER A 76 -24.31 -2.68 27.78
CA SER A 76 -25.68 -3.22 27.75
C SER A 76 -26.77 -2.17 27.54
N GLU A 77 -26.70 -1.05 28.28
CA GLU A 77 -27.76 -0.03 28.37
C GLU A 77 -27.65 1.06 27.29
N LEU A 78 -26.49 1.19 26.64
CA LEU A 78 -26.20 2.24 25.66
C LEU A 78 -25.99 1.68 24.24
N LYS A 79 -26.69 0.61 23.87
CA LYS A 79 -26.59 0.00 22.52
C LYS A 79 -27.34 0.74 21.41
N ALA A 80 -28.28 1.61 21.75
CA ALA A 80 -29.10 2.28 20.74
C ALA A 80 -28.30 3.39 20.03
N LYS A 81 -28.44 3.51 18.70
CA LYS A 81 -27.73 4.51 17.89
C LYS A 81 -27.94 5.96 18.36
N ASP A 82 -29.14 6.26 18.84
CA ASP A 82 -29.52 7.59 19.37
C ASP A 82 -28.76 7.99 20.65
N GLN A 83 -27.99 7.06 21.23
CA GLN A 83 -27.28 7.23 22.51
C GLN A 83 -25.76 7.16 22.34
N SER A 84 -25.28 7.07 21.09
CA SER A 84 -23.86 6.97 20.77
C SER A 84 -23.07 8.23 21.20
N ASP A 85 -23.63 9.42 21.01
CA ASP A 85 -23.01 10.67 21.45
C ASP A 85 -22.85 10.75 22.97
N PHE A 86 -23.89 10.33 23.71
CA PHE A 86 -23.84 10.25 25.17
C PHE A 86 -22.79 9.21 25.62
N LYS A 87 -22.77 8.02 24.99
CA LYS A 87 -21.80 6.97 25.31
C LYS A 87 -20.35 7.44 25.05
N ARG A 88 -20.11 8.14 23.94
CA ARG A 88 -18.82 8.75 23.62
C ARG A 88 -18.37 9.72 24.70
N GLN A 89 -19.19 10.74 24.97
CA GLN A 89 -18.86 11.78 25.95
C GLN A 89 -18.64 11.21 27.34
N LEU A 90 -19.43 10.20 27.74
CA LEU A 90 -19.26 9.51 29.00
C LEU A 90 -17.91 8.78 29.08
N LEU A 91 -17.58 7.97 28.07
CA LEU A 91 -16.33 7.21 28.03
C LEU A 91 -15.10 8.14 27.98
N GLU A 92 -15.15 9.19 27.17
CA GLU A 92 -14.10 10.21 27.11
C GLU A 92 -13.95 10.93 28.46
N SER A 93 -15.05 11.33 29.10
CA SER A 93 -15.03 12.00 30.41
C SER A 93 -14.52 11.10 31.54
N VAL A 94 -14.86 9.81 31.51
CA VAL A 94 -14.36 8.82 32.47
C VAL A 94 -12.87 8.55 32.26
N LEU A 95 -12.43 8.42 30.99
CA LEU A 95 -11.02 8.19 30.66
C LEU A 95 -10.16 9.45 30.83
N ALA A 96 -10.72 10.66 30.81
CA ALA A 96 -10.02 11.91 31.07
C ALA A 96 -9.82 12.19 32.57
N GLN A 97 -10.38 11.36 33.47
CA GLN A 97 -10.26 11.57 34.90
C GLN A 97 -8.82 11.44 35.40
N PRO A 98 -8.24 12.49 36.02
CA PRO A 98 -6.84 12.48 36.47
C PRO A 98 -6.54 11.38 37.48
N ASP A 99 -7.49 11.07 38.37
CA ASP A 99 -7.32 10.07 39.42
C ASP A 99 -7.20 8.66 38.83
N LEU A 100 -7.94 8.38 37.75
CA LEU A 100 -7.91 7.11 37.04
C LEU A 100 -6.62 7.00 36.20
N CYS A 101 -6.29 8.05 35.44
CA CYS A 101 -5.06 8.09 34.62
C CYS A 101 -3.78 8.04 35.46
N GLY A 102 -3.74 8.77 36.58
CA GLY A 102 -2.59 8.78 37.51
C GLY A 102 -2.35 7.42 38.17
N ARG A 103 -3.35 6.53 38.14
CA ARG A 103 -3.31 5.18 38.74
C ARG A 103 -3.45 4.07 37.69
N THR A 104 -3.03 4.33 36.45
CA THR A 104 -3.20 3.42 35.30
C THR A 104 -2.75 1.99 35.61
N VAL A 105 -1.61 1.81 36.29
CA VAL A 105 -1.07 0.48 36.65
C VAL A 105 -2.03 -0.33 37.54
N ARG A 106 -2.81 0.32 38.42
CA ARG A 106 -3.71 -0.38 39.34
C ARG A 106 -5.02 -0.80 38.68
N PHE A 107 -5.50 -0.03 37.70
CA PHE A 107 -6.77 -0.20 37.01
C PHE A 107 -6.60 -0.58 35.53
N GLU A 108 -5.47 -1.20 35.20
CA GLU A 108 -5.05 -1.46 33.82
C GLU A 108 -6.09 -2.24 33.01
N GLU A 109 -6.70 -3.26 33.61
CA GLU A 109 -7.75 -4.09 33.00
C GLU A 109 -9.01 -3.26 32.69
N GLN A 110 -9.50 -2.50 33.67
CA GLN A 110 -10.70 -1.66 33.53
C GLN A 110 -10.49 -0.56 32.49
N ILE A 111 -9.31 0.08 32.49
CA ILE A 111 -8.94 1.11 31.51
C ILE A 111 -8.85 0.50 30.10
N SER A 112 -8.33 -0.71 29.97
CA SER A 112 -8.27 -1.40 28.67
C SER A 112 -9.67 -1.67 28.13
N SER A 113 -10.59 -2.18 28.95
CA SER A 113 -11.98 -2.44 28.55
C SER A 113 -12.74 -1.16 28.20
N LEU A 114 -12.55 -0.07 28.94
CA LEU A 114 -13.12 1.25 28.60
C LEU A 114 -12.60 1.76 27.25
N ARG A 115 -11.30 1.62 26.98
CA ARG A 115 -10.68 2.01 25.70
C ARG A 115 -11.16 1.16 24.53
N GLU A 116 -11.36 -0.15 24.74
CA GLU A 116 -11.93 -1.04 23.73
C GLU A 116 -13.39 -0.69 23.39
N SER A 117 -14.21 -0.40 24.41
CA SER A 117 -15.61 0.03 24.22
C SER A 117 -15.65 1.37 23.48
N LEU A 118 -14.78 2.31 23.84
CA LEU A 118 -14.66 3.60 23.14
C LEU A 118 -14.21 3.41 21.69
N ALA A 119 -13.19 2.59 21.43
CA ALA A 119 -12.72 2.32 20.07
C ALA A 119 -13.80 1.69 19.20
N THR A 120 -14.60 0.77 19.75
CA THR A 120 -15.71 0.12 19.03
C THR A 120 -16.80 1.11 18.66
N LEU A 121 -17.12 2.04 19.57
CA LEU A 121 -18.07 3.11 19.27
C LEU A 121 -17.54 4.08 18.21
N LEU A 122 -16.26 4.47 18.28
CA LEU A 122 -15.66 5.39 17.33
C LEU A 122 -15.54 4.76 15.93
N GLU A 123 -15.30 3.44 15.87
CA GLU A 123 -15.37 2.66 14.63
C GLU A 123 -16.76 2.68 13.99
N GLU A 124 -17.82 2.54 14.80
CA GLU A 124 -19.22 2.64 14.32
C GLU A 124 -19.59 4.05 13.82
N GLN A 125 -18.88 5.08 14.30
CA GLN A 125 -19.03 6.48 13.88
C GLN A 125 -18.11 6.87 12.72
N GLU A 126 -17.31 5.93 12.18
CA GLU A 126 -16.29 6.17 11.14
C GLU A 126 -15.19 7.17 11.55
N ASP A 127 -14.99 7.38 12.85
CA ASP A 127 -13.94 8.24 13.41
C ASP A 127 -12.63 7.45 13.63
N TRP A 128 -11.98 7.11 12.50
CA TRP A 128 -10.82 6.20 12.47
C TRP A 128 -9.62 6.68 13.31
N SER A 129 -9.29 7.98 13.24
CA SER A 129 -8.11 8.53 13.93
C SER A 129 -8.25 8.47 15.45
N GLU A 130 -9.42 8.80 15.99
CA GLU A 130 -9.68 8.76 17.43
C GLU A 130 -9.83 7.32 17.93
N ALA A 131 -10.45 6.44 17.15
CA ALA A 131 -10.51 5.01 17.45
C ALA A 131 -9.09 4.40 17.58
N ALA A 132 -8.20 4.74 16.64
CA ALA A 132 -6.82 4.30 16.69
C ALA A 132 -6.11 4.83 17.95
N LYS A 133 -6.26 6.13 18.28
CA LYS A 133 -5.68 6.72 19.51
C LYS A 133 -6.19 6.04 20.79
N ALA A 134 -7.47 5.69 20.84
CA ALA A 134 -8.06 5.00 21.98
C ALA A 134 -7.35 3.65 22.25
N LEU A 135 -7.16 2.84 21.19
CA LEU A 135 -6.46 1.55 21.26
C LEU A 135 -4.95 1.68 21.49
N GLN A 136 -4.30 2.68 20.91
CA GLN A 136 -2.87 2.95 21.13
C GLN A 136 -2.55 3.26 22.61
N GLY A 137 -3.53 3.78 23.35
CA GLY A 137 -3.41 4.03 24.78
C GLY A 137 -3.54 2.80 25.68
N ILE A 138 -3.78 1.60 25.12
CA ILE A 138 -3.81 0.34 25.87
C ILE A 138 -2.35 -0.13 26.08
N PRO A 139 -1.90 -0.35 27.33
CA PRO A 139 -0.54 -0.83 27.61
C PRO A 139 -0.41 -2.33 27.28
N LEU A 140 -0.10 -2.66 26.03
CA LEU A 140 0.04 -4.06 25.58
C LEU A 140 1.35 -4.73 26.07
N ASP A 141 2.41 -3.95 26.27
CA ASP A 141 3.74 -4.37 26.73
C ASP A 141 3.97 -4.15 28.23
N GLY A 142 2.91 -3.99 29.02
CA GLY A 142 3.01 -3.73 30.46
C GLY A 142 3.62 -4.89 31.25
N THR A 143 4.42 -4.60 32.27
CA THR A 143 4.97 -5.59 33.21
C THR A 143 3.96 -6.08 34.25
N HIS A 144 2.81 -5.42 34.35
CA HIS A 144 1.85 -5.62 35.44
C HIS A 144 0.67 -6.52 35.07
N ARG A 145 0.35 -6.64 33.77
CA ARG A 145 -0.70 -7.52 33.23
C ARG A 145 -0.08 -8.53 32.27
N THR A 146 -0.33 -9.82 32.51
CA THR A 146 -0.04 -10.85 31.52
C THR A 146 -1.13 -10.84 30.44
N VAL A 147 -0.82 -10.22 29.31
CA VAL A 147 -1.71 -10.16 28.15
C VAL A 147 -1.35 -11.31 27.20
N SER A 148 -2.35 -12.03 26.67
CA SER A 148 -2.10 -13.11 25.71
C SER A 148 -1.60 -12.57 24.37
N ASP A 149 -0.72 -13.33 23.71
CA ASP A 149 -0.16 -12.92 22.41
C ASP A 149 -1.24 -12.78 21.34
N GLY A 150 -2.29 -13.61 21.40
CA GLY A 150 -3.46 -13.49 20.51
C GLY A 150 -4.21 -12.16 20.69
N TYR A 151 -4.43 -11.71 21.93
CA TYR A 151 -5.07 -10.42 22.18
C TYR A 151 -4.18 -9.25 21.72
N ARG A 152 -2.87 -9.33 21.95
CA ARG A 152 -1.91 -8.31 21.47
C ARG A 152 -1.94 -8.21 19.96
N LEU A 153 -1.87 -9.35 19.28
CA LEU A 153 -1.91 -9.42 17.83
C LEU A 153 -3.22 -8.81 17.30
N ASN A 154 -4.38 -9.21 17.84
CA ASN A 154 -5.67 -8.68 17.42
C ASN A 154 -5.76 -7.16 17.60
N THR A 155 -5.25 -6.64 18.73
CA THR A 155 -5.24 -5.20 19.00
C THR A 155 -4.32 -4.46 18.05
N TYR A 156 -3.12 -4.99 17.76
CA TYR A 156 -2.21 -4.38 16.78
C TYR A 156 -2.81 -4.37 15.37
N ILE A 157 -3.41 -5.48 14.92
CA ILE A 157 -4.06 -5.55 13.60
C ILE A 157 -5.25 -4.58 13.53
N ARG A 158 -6.03 -4.44 14.60
CA ARG A 158 -7.12 -3.46 14.68
C ARG A 158 -6.58 -2.03 14.54
N ILE A 159 -5.55 -1.66 15.30
CA ILE A 159 -4.88 -0.34 15.18
C ILE A 159 -4.40 -0.11 13.73
N VAL A 160 -3.76 -1.10 13.12
CA VAL A 160 -3.25 -1.00 11.74
C VAL A 160 -4.38 -0.75 10.75
N ARG A 161 -5.51 -1.47 10.86
CA ARG A 161 -6.67 -1.28 10.00
C ARG A 161 -7.23 0.14 10.11
N LEU A 162 -7.40 0.65 11.33
CA LEU A 162 -7.90 2.01 11.57
C LEU A 162 -6.97 3.08 11.00
N LEU A 163 -5.66 2.94 11.21
CA LEU A 163 -4.68 3.87 10.66
C LEU A 163 -4.63 3.84 9.12
N LEU A 164 -4.99 2.71 8.51
CA LEU A 164 -5.06 2.59 7.05
C LEU A 164 -6.33 3.19 6.44
N GLU A 165 -7.41 3.34 7.20
CA GLU A 165 -8.59 4.10 6.77
C GLU A 165 -8.33 5.62 6.85
N ASP A 166 -7.45 6.06 7.75
CA ASP A 166 -7.00 7.46 7.89
C ASP A 166 -5.78 7.80 6.99
N ASP A 167 -5.49 6.98 5.97
CA ASP A 167 -4.33 7.11 5.07
C ASP A 167 -2.95 7.25 5.78
N ASN A 168 -2.84 6.87 7.05
CA ASN A 168 -1.63 7.01 7.87
C ASN A 168 -0.77 5.75 7.84
N ALA A 169 -0.25 5.45 6.65
CA ALA A 169 0.54 4.25 6.37
C ALA A 169 1.84 4.15 7.20
N THR A 170 2.45 5.28 7.57
CA THR A 170 3.72 5.31 8.31
C THR A 170 3.54 4.81 9.74
N ASN A 171 2.51 5.32 10.43
CA ASN A 171 2.21 4.84 11.79
C ASN A 171 1.72 3.38 11.75
N ALA A 172 0.91 3.03 10.75
CA ALA A 172 0.43 1.67 10.57
C ALA A 172 1.58 0.65 10.42
N GLU A 173 2.63 0.97 9.66
CA GLU A 173 3.81 0.10 9.50
C GLU A 173 4.51 -0.19 10.84
N SER A 174 4.58 0.79 11.74
CA SER A 174 5.22 0.59 13.05
C SER A 174 4.51 -0.48 13.89
N TYR A 175 3.17 -0.48 13.89
CA TYR A 175 2.37 -1.48 14.59
C TYR A 175 2.33 -2.82 13.85
N LEU A 176 2.34 -2.79 12.51
CA LEU A 176 2.46 -4.00 11.69
C LEU A 176 3.77 -4.74 11.98
N ASN A 177 4.89 -4.03 12.13
CA ASN A 177 6.18 -4.64 12.45
C ASN A 177 6.16 -5.31 13.83
N ARG A 178 5.47 -4.73 14.83
CA ARG A 178 5.27 -5.37 16.14
C ARG A 178 4.39 -6.61 16.03
N ALA A 179 3.30 -6.54 15.27
CA ALA A 179 2.43 -7.69 14.99
C ALA A 179 3.17 -8.83 14.28
N SER A 180 4.12 -8.51 13.39
CA SER A 180 4.88 -9.51 12.62
C SER A 180 5.65 -10.51 13.48
N LEU A 181 6.03 -10.12 14.69
CA LEU A 181 6.74 -10.98 15.65
C LEU A 181 5.83 -12.06 16.26
N LEU A 182 4.52 -11.79 16.34
CA LEU A 182 3.53 -12.64 17.02
C LEU A 182 2.78 -13.56 16.04
N ILE A 183 2.87 -13.31 14.73
CA ILE A 183 2.12 -14.06 13.72
C ILE A 183 2.52 -15.53 13.57
N PRO A 184 3.81 -15.91 13.65
CA PRO A 184 4.19 -17.31 13.52
C PRO A 184 3.52 -18.24 14.56
N GLU A 185 3.13 -17.69 15.70
CA GLU A 185 2.49 -18.43 16.80
C GLU A 185 0.96 -18.41 16.72
N SER A 186 0.38 -17.52 15.90
CA SER A 186 -1.06 -17.42 15.72
C SER A 186 -1.61 -18.58 14.88
N LYS A 187 -2.75 -19.11 15.31
CA LYS A 187 -3.52 -20.13 14.56
C LYS A 187 -4.78 -19.54 13.91
N ASP A 188 -5.08 -18.28 14.20
CA ASP A 188 -6.29 -17.64 13.68
C ASP A 188 -6.05 -17.16 12.23
N GLU A 189 -6.65 -17.87 11.29
CA GLU A 189 -6.54 -17.58 9.86
C GLU A 189 -7.07 -16.20 9.51
N ALA A 190 -8.15 -15.74 10.15
CA ALA A 190 -8.75 -14.43 9.88
C ALA A 190 -7.77 -13.30 10.22
N THR A 191 -7.09 -13.40 11.37
CA THR A 191 -6.08 -12.42 11.80
C THR A 191 -4.81 -12.49 10.96
N ILE A 192 -4.37 -13.68 10.56
CA ILE A 192 -3.23 -13.85 9.64
C ILE A 192 -3.55 -13.20 8.27
N LEU A 193 -4.77 -13.40 7.76
CA LEU A 193 -5.21 -12.80 6.52
C LEU A 193 -5.30 -11.27 6.63
N ALA A 194 -5.89 -10.79 7.72
CA ALA A 194 -5.96 -9.37 8.05
C ALA A 194 -4.58 -8.69 8.04
N PHE A 195 -3.58 -9.36 8.62
CA PHE A 195 -2.20 -8.89 8.59
C PHE A 195 -1.64 -8.85 7.18
N LYS A 196 -1.79 -9.92 6.39
CA LYS A 196 -1.27 -9.98 5.01
C LYS A 196 -1.88 -8.89 4.14
N LEU A 197 -3.19 -8.68 4.25
CA LEU A 197 -3.89 -7.62 3.52
C LEU A 197 -3.45 -6.23 3.96
N SER A 198 -3.28 -6.01 5.27
CA SER A 198 -2.77 -4.75 5.81
C SER A 198 -1.33 -4.48 5.36
N GLN A 199 -0.49 -5.52 5.32
CA GLN A 199 0.87 -5.46 4.78
C GLN A 199 0.87 -5.03 3.32
N ALA A 200 -0.01 -5.62 2.49
CA ALA A 200 -0.14 -5.24 1.08
C ALA A 200 -0.58 -3.76 0.91
N ARG A 201 -1.56 -3.30 1.70
CA ARG A 201 -2.04 -1.90 1.71
C ARG A 201 -0.96 -0.90 2.12
N ILE A 202 -0.14 -1.24 3.12
CA ILE A 202 0.99 -0.40 3.56
C ILE A 202 2.04 -0.30 2.45
N LEU A 203 2.35 -1.41 1.77
CA LEU A 203 3.30 -1.41 0.66
C LEU A 203 2.81 -0.58 -0.54
N ASP A 204 1.52 -0.67 -0.87
CA ASP A 204 0.86 0.12 -1.93
C ASP A 204 0.98 1.62 -1.65
N SER A 205 0.54 2.06 -0.47
CA SER A 205 0.63 3.47 -0.03
C SER A 205 2.07 4.00 0.06
N LYS A 206 3.05 3.16 0.43
CA LYS A 206 4.48 3.50 0.42
C LYS A 206 5.14 3.47 -0.97
N ARG A 207 4.36 3.27 -2.04
CA ARG A 207 4.83 3.20 -3.44
C ARG A 207 5.78 2.03 -3.72
N LYS A 208 5.76 0.99 -2.88
CA LYS A 208 6.48 -0.27 -3.10
C LYS A 208 5.60 -1.22 -3.92
N PHE A 209 5.17 -0.77 -5.09
CA PHE A 209 4.11 -1.44 -5.85
C PHE A 209 4.48 -2.86 -6.33
N GLU A 210 5.76 -3.14 -6.60
CA GLU A 210 6.19 -4.49 -6.97
C GLU A 210 5.97 -5.50 -5.83
N GLU A 211 6.29 -5.10 -4.59
CA GLU A 211 6.10 -5.93 -3.39
C GLU A 211 4.60 -6.05 -3.06
N ALA A 212 3.86 -4.93 -3.13
CA ALA A 212 2.42 -4.90 -2.90
C ALA A 212 1.66 -5.81 -3.88
N SER A 213 1.99 -5.73 -5.18
CA SER A 213 1.37 -6.55 -6.22
C SER A 213 1.57 -8.05 -5.99
N LYS A 214 2.79 -8.47 -5.62
CA LYS A 214 3.06 -9.88 -5.27
C LYS A 214 2.21 -10.33 -4.09
N LYS A 215 2.12 -9.51 -3.04
CA LYS A 215 1.32 -9.82 -1.85
C LYS A 215 -0.17 -9.93 -2.15
N TYR A 216 -0.72 -8.99 -2.91
CA TYR A 216 -2.12 -9.05 -3.34
C TYR A 216 -2.40 -10.28 -4.20
N HIS A 217 -1.48 -10.61 -5.13
CA HIS A 217 -1.59 -11.80 -5.95
C HIS A 217 -1.55 -13.09 -5.11
N GLU A 218 -0.63 -13.19 -4.14
CA GLU A 218 -0.57 -14.30 -3.17
C GLU A 218 -1.89 -14.44 -2.39
N ILE A 219 -2.45 -13.32 -1.89
CA ILE A 219 -3.71 -13.32 -1.12
C ILE A 219 -4.88 -13.79 -2.00
N SER A 220 -4.91 -13.43 -3.29
CA SER A 220 -5.98 -13.81 -4.23
C SER A 220 -6.15 -15.33 -4.43
N PHE A 221 -5.15 -16.13 -4.04
CA PHE A 221 -5.21 -17.60 -4.08
C PHE A 221 -5.72 -18.23 -2.78
N THR A 222 -5.98 -17.43 -1.74
CA THR A 222 -6.48 -17.97 -0.47
C THR A 222 -7.90 -18.50 -0.66
N ALA A 223 -8.11 -19.79 -0.38
CA ALA A 223 -9.39 -20.47 -0.62
C ALA A 223 -10.52 -20.01 0.32
N ASN A 224 -10.16 -19.53 1.51
CA ASN A 224 -11.12 -19.09 2.54
C ASN A 224 -11.63 -17.66 2.33
N LEU A 225 -11.34 -17.05 1.18
CA LEU A 225 -11.86 -15.74 0.79
C LEU A 225 -13.01 -15.89 -0.19
N ASP A 226 -14.01 -15.02 -0.03
CA ASP A 226 -15.12 -14.91 -0.97
C ASP A 226 -14.61 -14.52 -2.37
N GLU A 227 -15.35 -14.92 -3.40
CA GLU A 227 -14.93 -14.73 -4.79
C GLU A 227 -14.73 -13.24 -5.13
N GLU A 228 -15.62 -12.37 -4.61
CA GLU A 228 -15.52 -10.91 -4.77
C GLU A 228 -14.25 -10.33 -4.12
N GLU A 229 -13.86 -10.82 -2.94
CA GLU A 229 -12.66 -10.37 -2.23
C GLU A 229 -11.39 -10.84 -2.95
N ARG A 230 -11.41 -12.05 -3.52
CA ARG A 230 -10.32 -12.60 -4.34
C ARG A 230 -10.15 -11.80 -5.63
N GLU A 231 -11.24 -11.43 -6.29
CA GLU A 231 -11.25 -10.60 -7.49
C GLU A 231 -10.73 -9.19 -7.16
N SER A 232 -11.18 -8.59 -6.06
CA SER A 232 -10.68 -7.30 -5.56
C SER A 232 -9.18 -7.33 -5.27
N CYS A 233 -8.66 -8.39 -4.64
CA CYS A 233 -7.22 -8.58 -4.44
C CYS A 233 -6.46 -8.73 -5.76
N LEU A 234 -6.99 -9.49 -6.72
CA LEU A 234 -6.36 -9.65 -8.03
C LEU A 234 -6.35 -8.34 -8.83
N SER A 235 -7.43 -7.57 -8.78
CA SER A 235 -7.50 -6.22 -9.35
C SER A 235 -6.45 -5.30 -8.72
N ALA A 236 -6.35 -5.28 -7.38
CA ALA A 236 -5.32 -4.51 -6.67
C ALA A 236 -3.89 -4.94 -7.06
N ALA A 237 -3.66 -6.24 -7.29
CA ALA A 237 -2.39 -6.76 -7.77
C ALA A 237 -2.05 -6.23 -9.17
N VAL A 238 -3.03 -6.22 -10.09
CA VAL A 238 -2.87 -5.66 -11.44
C VAL A 238 -2.60 -4.15 -11.38
N VAL A 239 -3.36 -3.40 -10.58
CA VAL A 239 -3.15 -1.96 -10.40
C VAL A 239 -1.74 -1.65 -9.90
N CYS A 240 -1.30 -2.32 -8.83
CA CYS A 240 0.06 -2.16 -8.31
C CYS A 240 1.12 -2.57 -9.36
N GLY A 241 0.91 -3.67 -10.09
CA GLY A 241 1.81 -4.11 -11.15
C GLY A 241 1.95 -3.06 -12.27
N VAL A 242 0.85 -2.41 -12.63
CA VAL A 242 0.83 -1.34 -13.64
C VAL A 242 1.54 -0.09 -13.12
N LEU A 243 1.36 0.29 -11.85
CA LEU A 243 1.99 1.45 -11.21
C LEU A 243 3.49 1.27 -10.93
N ALA A 244 3.96 0.03 -10.84
CA ALA A 244 5.37 -0.26 -10.61
C ALA A 244 6.29 0.38 -11.68
N PRO A 245 7.53 0.74 -11.33
CA PRO A 245 8.48 1.33 -12.28
C PRO A 245 8.82 0.34 -13.40
N ALA A 246 8.96 0.85 -14.62
CA ALA A 246 9.18 0.00 -15.79
C ALA A 246 10.53 -0.74 -15.74
N GLY A 247 10.54 -2.08 -15.75
CA GLY A 247 11.77 -2.86 -15.61
C GLY A 247 11.56 -4.38 -15.73
N PRO A 248 12.62 -5.19 -15.59
CA PRO A 248 12.53 -6.65 -15.73
C PRO A 248 11.66 -7.29 -14.65
N ASN A 249 11.74 -6.81 -13.40
CA ASN A 249 10.93 -7.32 -12.30
C ASN A 249 9.43 -7.09 -12.53
N ARG A 250 9.03 -5.85 -12.82
CA ARG A 250 7.66 -5.51 -13.26
C ARG A 250 7.19 -6.34 -14.46
N THR A 251 8.03 -6.52 -15.48
CA THR A 251 7.65 -7.30 -16.69
C THR A 251 7.33 -8.75 -16.33
N ARG A 252 8.15 -9.39 -15.49
CA ARG A 252 7.89 -10.75 -15.00
C ARG A 252 6.60 -10.83 -14.19
N LEU A 253 6.39 -9.86 -13.28
CA LEU A 253 5.20 -9.75 -12.46
C LEU A 253 3.93 -9.63 -13.30
N LEU A 254 3.89 -8.68 -14.24
CA LEU A 254 2.76 -8.49 -15.15
C LEU A 254 2.52 -9.71 -16.05
N THR A 255 3.58 -10.38 -16.49
CA THR A 255 3.47 -11.63 -17.27
C THR A 255 2.79 -12.73 -16.46
N ASN A 256 3.11 -12.85 -15.17
CA ASN A 256 2.45 -13.82 -14.29
C ASN A 256 0.97 -13.50 -14.11
N LEU A 257 0.62 -12.22 -13.89
CA LEU A 257 -0.76 -11.77 -13.78
C LEU A 257 -1.55 -11.99 -15.08
N PHE A 258 -0.92 -11.76 -16.24
CA PHE A 258 -1.54 -11.97 -17.55
C PHE A 258 -1.79 -13.45 -17.89
N ARG A 259 -0.99 -14.36 -17.32
CA ARG A 259 -1.17 -15.81 -17.45
C ARG A 259 -2.26 -16.37 -16.53
N ASP A 260 -2.67 -15.61 -15.51
CA ASP A 260 -3.80 -15.99 -14.66
C ASP A 260 -5.10 -15.81 -15.45
N GLU A 261 -5.82 -16.90 -15.71
CA GLU A 261 -7.09 -16.88 -16.46
C GLU A 261 -8.14 -15.99 -15.80
N ARG A 262 -8.10 -15.84 -14.47
CA ARG A 262 -9.02 -14.98 -13.72
C ARG A 262 -8.84 -13.51 -14.05
N SER A 263 -7.65 -13.11 -14.53
CA SER A 263 -7.36 -11.72 -14.89
C SER A 263 -8.19 -11.23 -16.08
N VAL A 264 -8.69 -12.14 -16.93
CA VAL A 264 -9.45 -11.82 -18.15
C VAL A 264 -10.77 -11.12 -17.83
N ASN A 265 -11.38 -11.44 -16.69
CA ASN A 265 -12.66 -10.87 -16.27
C ASN A 265 -12.51 -9.47 -15.64
N LEU A 266 -11.28 -9.03 -15.36
CA LEU A 266 -11.03 -7.76 -14.72
C LEU A 266 -11.21 -6.59 -15.68
N LEU A 267 -11.75 -5.48 -15.18
CA LEU A 267 -11.89 -4.22 -15.92
C LEU A 267 -10.56 -3.68 -16.46
N ASP A 268 -9.45 -3.99 -15.78
CA ASP A 268 -8.11 -3.51 -16.10
C ASP A 268 -7.32 -4.46 -17.02
N TYR A 269 -7.92 -5.57 -17.46
CA TYR A 269 -7.26 -6.56 -18.31
C TYR A 269 -6.71 -5.96 -19.61
N LYS A 270 -7.43 -5.02 -20.22
CA LYS A 270 -7.01 -4.34 -21.46
C LYS A 270 -5.65 -3.65 -21.30
N ILE A 271 -5.43 -2.98 -20.16
CA ILE A 271 -4.17 -2.28 -19.88
C ILE A 271 -3.09 -3.28 -19.49
N LEU A 272 -3.42 -4.30 -18.70
CA LEU A 272 -2.51 -5.40 -18.39
C LEU A 272 -1.96 -6.06 -19.67
N SER A 273 -2.85 -6.43 -20.59
CA SER A 273 -2.50 -7.04 -21.88
C SER A 273 -1.55 -6.15 -22.69
N LYS A 274 -1.89 -4.86 -22.84
CA LYS A 274 -1.03 -3.90 -23.56
C LYS A 274 0.33 -3.72 -22.91
N MET A 275 0.38 -3.64 -21.59
CA MET A 275 1.63 -3.51 -20.83
C MET A 275 2.53 -4.72 -21.04
N VAL A 276 1.99 -5.95 -20.98
CA VAL A 276 2.76 -7.19 -21.18
C VAL A 276 3.23 -7.34 -22.62
N LEU A 277 2.35 -7.06 -23.59
CA LEU A 277 2.66 -7.15 -25.02
C LEU A 277 3.59 -6.02 -25.50
N GLY A 278 3.94 -5.06 -24.63
CA GLY A 278 4.80 -3.94 -24.98
C GLY A 278 4.15 -2.96 -25.95
N GLN A 279 2.82 -2.84 -25.94
CA GLN A 279 2.09 -1.88 -26.76
C GLN A 279 2.07 -0.50 -26.09
N ILE A 280 2.01 0.55 -26.91
CA ILE A 280 1.87 1.94 -26.44
C ILE A 280 0.47 2.14 -25.86
N ILE A 281 0.41 2.67 -24.64
CA ILE A 281 -0.82 3.07 -23.96
C ILE A 281 -1.20 4.49 -24.38
N ARG A 282 -2.43 4.66 -24.87
CA ARG A 282 -2.93 5.95 -25.35
C ARG A 282 -3.62 6.73 -24.23
N ASP A 283 -3.68 8.06 -24.38
CA ASP A 283 -4.23 8.97 -23.36
C ASP A 283 -5.65 8.65 -22.89
N HIS A 284 -6.56 8.28 -23.80
CA HIS A 284 -7.93 7.94 -23.39
C HIS A 284 -7.96 6.72 -22.46
N GLU A 285 -7.09 5.74 -22.69
CA GLU A 285 -6.96 4.54 -21.86
C GLU A 285 -6.34 4.88 -20.51
N MET A 286 -5.40 5.83 -20.50
CA MET A 286 -4.81 6.37 -19.28
C MET A 286 -5.88 7.07 -18.43
N VAL A 287 -6.70 7.94 -19.01
CA VAL A 287 -7.78 8.66 -18.32
C VAL A 287 -8.86 7.71 -17.79
N GLU A 288 -9.20 6.66 -18.55
CA GLU A 288 -10.15 5.63 -18.09
C GLU A 288 -9.61 4.86 -16.87
N PHE A 289 -8.32 4.57 -16.84
CA PHE A 289 -7.68 3.88 -15.72
C PHE A 289 -7.50 4.78 -14.49
N GLU A 290 -7.11 6.04 -14.69
CA GLU A 290 -6.94 7.01 -13.59
C GLU A 290 -8.20 7.17 -12.75
N LYS A 291 -9.38 7.09 -13.37
CA LYS A 291 -10.67 7.17 -12.65
C LYS A 291 -10.89 6.03 -11.65
N ARG A 292 -10.17 4.92 -11.79
CA ARG A 292 -10.28 3.74 -10.93
C ARG A 292 -9.20 3.68 -9.85
N LEU A 293 -8.20 4.56 -9.91
CA LEU A 293 -7.11 4.60 -8.94
C LEU A 293 -7.53 5.26 -7.63
N LYS A 294 -6.93 4.80 -6.54
CA LYS A 294 -7.12 5.39 -5.21
C LYS A 294 -6.39 6.74 -5.10
N ALA A 295 -6.85 7.61 -4.21
CA ALA A 295 -6.26 8.93 -4.00
C ALA A 295 -4.75 8.87 -3.71
N HIS A 296 -4.30 7.94 -2.87
CA HIS A 296 -2.87 7.78 -2.56
C HIS A 296 -2.02 7.28 -3.74
N GLN A 297 -2.62 6.59 -4.72
CA GLN A 297 -1.94 6.11 -5.93
C GLN A 297 -1.75 7.24 -6.97
N LEU A 298 -2.56 8.30 -6.91
CA LEU A 298 -2.47 9.49 -7.75
C LEU A 298 -1.58 10.60 -7.15
N ALA A 299 -0.71 10.26 -6.20
CA ALA A 299 0.13 11.24 -5.53
C ALA A 299 0.99 12.03 -6.54
N LYS A 300 0.93 13.37 -6.44
CA LYS A 300 1.65 14.27 -7.34
C LYS A 300 3.16 14.14 -7.16
N LEU A 301 3.88 14.14 -8.26
CA LEU A 301 5.34 14.17 -8.26
C LEU A 301 5.84 15.62 -8.16
N PRO A 302 7.04 15.85 -7.59
CA PRO A 302 7.69 17.16 -7.66
C PRO A 302 7.83 17.58 -9.12
N LYS A 303 7.50 18.84 -9.42
CA LYS A 303 7.72 19.39 -10.76
C LYS A 303 9.21 19.30 -11.08
N MET A 304 9.55 18.69 -12.21
CA MET A 304 10.91 18.72 -12.72
C MET A 304 11.31 20.18 -12.93
N LEU A 305 12.53 20.56 -12.52
CA LEU A 305 13.07 21.91 -12.68
C LEU A 305 12.77 22.42 -14.09
N GLU A 306 12.19 23.61 -14.17
CA GLU A 306 11.90 24.29 -15.43
C GLU A 306 13.22 24.56 -16.16
N VAL A 307 13.65 23.62 -17.00
CA VAL A 307 14.58 23.95 -18.06
C VAL A 307 13.78 24.76 -19.06
N SER A 308 14.21 26.00 -19.33
CA SER A 308 13.62 26.81 -20.39
C SER A 308 13.71 26.00 -21.67
N ASP A 309 12.56 25.60 -22.19
CA ASP A 309 12.48 25.13 -23.57
C ASP A 309 12.75 26.40 -24.41
N ASP A 310 14.01 26.64 -24.76
CA ASP A 310 14.41 27.73 -25.68
C ASP A 310 13.85 27.50 -27.11
N GLU A 311 13.05 26.45 -27.32
CA GLU A 311 12.36 26.12 -28.57
C GLU A 311 10.96 26.79 -28.69
N GLU A 312 10.72 27.92 -28.01
CA GLU A 312 9.62 28.84 -28.37
C GLU A 312 9.98 29.83 -29.50
N GLU A 313 11.09 29.60 -30.23
CA GLU A 313 11.30 30.25 -31.54
C GLU A 313 10.48 29.55 -32.63
N ASP A 314 9.19 29.92 -32.72
CA ASP A 314 8.47 30.23 -33.97
C ASP A 314 6.97 30.48 -33.67
N SER A 315 6.71 31.49 -32.83
CA SER A 315 5.35 31.98 -32.55
C SER A 315 4.81 32.95 -33.61
N ALA A 316 5.59 33.26 -34.66
CA ALA A 316 5.19 34.25 -35.67
C ALA A 316 4.30 33.68 -36.80
N THR A 317 4.18 32.36 -36.96
CA THR A 317 3.50 31.75 -38.13
C THR A 317 2.21 31.00 -37.78
N LYS A 318 1.53 31.39 -36.69
CA LYS A 318 0.36 30.66 -36.17
C LYS A 318 -0.96 31.41 -36.41
N MET A 319 -1.22 31.80 -37.66
CA MET A 319 -2.59 32.00 -38.16
C MET A 319 -2.96 30.82 -39.05
N MET A 320 -4.11 30.21 -38.75
CA MET A 320 -4.76 29.10 -39.46
C MET A 320 -3.98 27.77 -39.48
N ILE A 321 -4.30 26.88 -38.53
CA ILE A 321 -4.74 25.50 -38.79
C ILE A 321 -5.54 25.06 -37.55
N THR A 322 -6.85 24.88 -37.74
CA THR A 322 -7.82 24.34 -36.78
C THR A 322 -7.64 22.83 -36.62
N THR A 323 -6.56 22.43 -35.99
CA THR A 323 -6.39 21.06 -35.50
C THR A 323 -5.88 21.22 -34.07
N GLU A 324 -6.62 20.71 -33.10
CA GLU A 324 -6.24 20.73 -31.68
C GLU A 324 -4.85 20.11 -31.50
N ARG A 325 -3.80 20.91 -31.60
CA ARG A 325 -2.43 20.47 -31.33
C ARG A 325 -2.35 20.24 -29.82
N ARG A 326 -2.42 18.96 -29.45
CA ARG A 326 -2.20 18.42 -28.12
C ARG A 326 -1.06 19.16 -27.42
N ARG A 327 -1.34 19.79 -26.28
CA ARG A 327 -0.29 20.39 -25.43
C ARG A 327 0.52 19.25 -24.82
N LEU A 328 1.80 19.19 -25.14
CA LEU A 328 2.73 18.21 -24.56
C LEU A 328 3.01 18.57 -23.11
N LYS A 329 3.13 17.56 -22.25
CA LYS A 329 3.45 17.75 -20.83
C LYS A 329 4.95 18.02 -20.66
N LYS A 330 5.30 18.94 -19.77
CA LYS A 330 6.71 19.24 -19.40
C LYS A 330 7.32 18.20 -18.45
N GLY A 331 6.52 17.25 -17.97
CA GLY A 331 6.95 16.17 -17.10
C GLY A 331 5.74 15.36 -16.59
N PRO A 332 5.99 14.25 -15.89
CA PRO A 332 4.92 13.45 -15.31
C PRO A 332 4.28 14.18 -14.13
N GLU A 333 2.94 14.20 -14.08
CA GLU A 333 2.20 14.90 -13.01
C GLU A 333 2.02 14.04 -11.75
N ASN A 334 1.79 12.74 -11.95
CA ASN A 334 1.55 11.77 -10.90
C ASN A 334 2.41 10.51 -11.11
N VAL A 335 2.41 9.60 -10.12
CA VAL A 335 3.22 8.37 -10.18
C VAL A 335 2.79 7.46 -11.33
N PHE A 336 1.49 7.39 -11.63
CA PHE A 336 0.95 6.60 -12.73
C PHE A 336 1.38 7.13 -14.11
N ASP A 337 1.26 8.43 -14.34
CA ASP A 337 1.67 9.17 -15.53
C ASP A 337 3.17 8.91 -15.81
N ARG A 338 4.01 8.96 -14.77
CA ARG A 338 5.42 8.55 -14.88
C ARG A 338 5.57 7.09 -15.32
N ALA A 339 4.85 6.16 -14.70
CA ALA A 339 4.95 4.74 -15.02
C ALA A 339 4.52 4.44 -16.47
N VAL A 340 3.42 5.05 -16.93
CA VAL A 340 2.92 4.92 -18.31
C VAL A 340 3.90 5.52 -19.31
N MET A 341 4.44 6.70 -19.03
CA MET A 341 5.43 7.34 -19.90
C MET A 341 6.71 6.52 -20.03
N GLN A 342 7.22 5.97 -18.92
CA GLN A 342 8.37 5.06 -18.93
C GLN A 342 8.09 3.77 -19.71
N HIS A 343 6.90 3.20 -19.53
CA HIS A 343 6.45 2.04 -20.29
C HIS A 343 6.39 2.33 -21.78
N ASN A 344 5.75 3.44 -22.17
CA ASN A 344 5.64 3.86 -23.57
C ASN A 344 7.02 4.08 -24.20
N LEU A 345 7.99 4.63 -23.45
CA LEU A 345 9.37 4.76 -23.91
C LEU A 345 10.03 3.40 -24.19
N LEU A 346 9.85 2.41 -23.32
CA LEU A 346 10.32 1.03 -23.57
C LEU A 346 9.57 0.33 -24.71
N SER A 347 8.28 0.61 -24.88
CA SER A 347 7.51 0.12 -26.03
C SER A 347 8.09 0.67 -27.33
N VAL A 348 8.41 1.96 -27.37
CA VAL A 348 9.01 2.60 -28.54
C VAL A 348 10.41 2.05 -28.82
N SER A 349 11.20 1.73 -27.79
CA SER A 349 12.53 1.13 -27.97
C SER A 349 12.51 -0.26 -28.62
N ARG A 350 11.38 -0.96 -28.60
CA ARG A 350 11.20 -2.25 -29.29
C ARG A 350 10.78 -2.09 -30.75
N ILE A 351 10.30 -0.91 -31.14
CA ILE A 351 9.73 -0.64 -32.46
C ILE A 351 10.74 0.12 -33.34
N TYR A 352 11.54 1.01 -32.74
CA TYR A 352 12.46 1.88 -33.45
C TYR A 352 13.90 1.57 -33.09
N ASN A 353 14.80 1.63 -34.07
CA ASN A 353 16.25 1.60 -33.84
C ASN A 353 16.79 2.99 -33.48
N ARG A 354 16.32 4.04 -34.16
CA ARG A 354 16.68 5.45 -33.90
C ARG A 354 15.43 6.33 -34.05
N ILE A 355 15.23 7.29 -33.15
CA ILE A 355 14.11 8.24 -33.21
C ILE A 355 14.53 9.61 -32.65
N SER A 356 13.96 10.70 -33.17
CA SER A 356 14.22 12.05 -32.66
C SER A 356 13.45 12.31 -31.36
N PHE A 357 13.98 13.16 -30.48
CA PHE A 357 13.29 13.52 -29.24
C PHE A 357 11.93 14.18 -29.48
N LYS A 358 11.75 14.88 -30.60
CA LYS A 358 10.45 15.44 -31.02
C LYS A 358 9.46 14.35 -31.42
N GLY A 359 9.89 13.37 -32.21
CA GLY A 359 9.05 12.24 -32.59
C GLY A 359 8.67 11.37 -31.39
N LEU A 360 9.64 11.10 -30.53
CA LEU A 360 9.45 10.33 -29.30
C LEU A 360 8.53 11.06 -28.30
N GLY A 361 8.69 12.38 -28.16
CA GLY A 361 7.81 13.24 -27.35
C GLY A 361 6.35 13.16 -27.76
N ASN A 362 6.07 13.17 -29.06
CA ASN A 362 4.69 13.05 -29.56
C ASN A 362 4.06 11.68 -29.25
N LEU A 363 4.85 10.60 -29.25
CA LEU A 363 4.37 9.25 -28.95
C LEU A 363 4.13 9.03 -27.45
N VAL A 364 5.00 9.61 -26.61
CA VAL A 364 4.94 9.44 -25.15
C VAL A 364 4.04 10.49 -24.48
N GLY A 365 3.82 11.65 -25.12
CA GLY A 365 3.04 12.77 -24.57
C GLY A 365 3.86 13.82 -23.81
N LEU A 366 5.18 13.88 -24.04
CA LEU A 366 6.13 14.73 -23.33
C LEU A 366 6.83 15.72 -24.27
N THR A 367 7.32 16.84 -23.74
CA THR A 367 8.23 17.74 -24.48
C THR A 367 9.56 17.06 -24.77
N SER A 368 10.30 17.51 -25.79
CA SER A 368 11.57 16.91 -26.19
C SER A 368 12.60 16.88 -25.05
N THR A 369 12.71 17.98 -24.31
CA THR A 369 13.57 18.11 -23.13
C THR A 369 13.16 17.13 -22.03
N ALA A 370 11.86 17.01 -21.74
CA ALA A 370 11.35 16.10 -20.71
C ALA A 370 11.58 14.62 -21.08
N VAL A 371 11.40 14.26 -22.34
CA VAL A 371 11.72 12.91 -22.85
C VAL A 371 13.20 12.60 -22.69
N GLU A 372 14.09 13.53 -23.06
CA GLU A 372 15.53 13.34 -22.93
C GLU A 372 15.92 13.08 -21.48
N ILE A 373 15.38 13.86 -20.53
CA ILE A 373 15.63 13.67 -19.11
C ILE A 373 15.13 12.30 -18.65
N MET A 374 13.91 11.92 -19.02
CA MET A 374 13.35 10.62 -18.63
C MET A 374 14.14 9.45 -19.23
N ALA A 375 14.53 9.54 -20.50
CA ALA A 375 15.35 8.54 -21.18
C ALA A 375 16.72 8.41 -20.51
N ARG A 376 17.39 9.53 -20.20
CA ARG A 376 18.66 9.56 -19.47
C ARG A 376 18.54 8.83 -18.13
N THR A 377 17.52 9.13 -17.33
CA THR A 377 17.29 8.45 -16.05
C THR A 377 17.08 6.95 -16.22
N MET A 378 16.31 6.53 -17.23
CA MET A 378 16.08 5.10 -17.49
C MET A 378 17.33 4.36 -17.96
N ILE A 379 18.22 5.04 -18.71
CA ILE A 379 19.52 4.49 -19.12
C ILE A 379 20.46 4.35 -17.91
N GLN A 380 20.56 5.40 -17.08
CA GLN A 380 21.38 5.39 -15.86
C GLN A 380 20.96 4.29 -14.87
N GLU A 381 19.66 4.05 -14.74
CA GLU A 381 19.11 2.98 -13.90
C GLU A 381 19.20 1.58 -14.55
N ASN A 382 19.86 1.45 -15.71
CA ASN A 382 19.97 0.20 -16.49
C ASN A 382 18.61 -0.43 -16.88
N ARG A 383 17.55 0.38 -16.95
CA ARG A 383 16.19 -0.06 -17.33
C ARG A 383 15.92 0.09 -18.83
N LEU A 384 16.69 0.96 -19.51
CA LEU A 384 16.61 1.19 -20.95
C LEU A 384 18.01 1.07 -21.57
N LYS A 385 18.19 0.12 -22.50
CA LYS A 385 19.45 -0.02 -23.26
C LYS A 385 19.39 0.94 -24.47
N ALA A 386 19.98 2.12 -24.34
CA ALA A 386 20.02 3.13 -25.40
C ALA A 386 21.25 4.05 -25.28
N SER A 387 21.57 4.75 -26.38
CA SER A 387 22.57 5.83 -26.44
C SER A 387 21.88 7.13 -26.86
N ILE A 388 22.24 8.23 -26.20
CA ILE A 388 21.69 9.56 -26.46
C ILE A 388 22.72 10.39 -27.23
N ASP A 389 22.30 10.93 -28.36
CA ASP A 389 23.02 11.94 -29.12
C ASP A 389 22.36 13.30 -28.89
N GLN A 390 22.99 14.12 -28.05
CA GLN A 390 22.46 15.42 -27.65
C GLN A 390 22.62 16.49 -28.76
N VAL A 391 23.58 16.33 -29.66
CA VAL A 391 23.83 17.28 -30.75
C VAL A 391 22.76 17.13 -31.82
N ASP A 392 22.53 15.89 -32.28
CA ASP A 392 21.52 15.61 -33.29
C ASP A 392 20.09 15.48 -32.72
N LYS A 393 19.93 15.54 -31.39
CA LYS A 393 18.66 15.32 -30.68
C LYS A 393 17.99 13.98 -31.03
N LEU A 394 18.82 12.93 -31.12
CA LEU A 394 18.42 11.58 -31.51
C LEU A 394 18.75 10.59 -30.38
N ILE A 395 17.85 9.62 -30.17
CA ILE A 395 18.11 8.46 -29.32
C ILE A 395 18.24 7.22 -30.19
N THR A 396 19.29 6.45 -29.95
CA THR A 396 19.55 5.17 -30.62
C THR A 396 19.35 4.06 -29.59
N PHE A 397 18.38 3.19 -29.83
CA PHE A 397 18.08 2.06 -28.95
C PHE A 397 19.01 0.89 -29.29
N LYS A 398 19.59 0.27 -28.26
CA LYS A 398 20.38 -0.94 -28.41
C LYS A 398 19.43 -2.13 -28.30
N ASN A 399 19.31 -2.91 -29.36
CA ASN A 399 18.47 -4.09 -29.33
C ASN A 399 19.11 -5.17 -28.44
N LEU A 400 18.30 -6.11 -27.94
CA LEU A 400 18.78 -7.29 -27.20
C LEU A 400 19.78 -8.16 -27.99
N SER A 401 19.91 -7.92 -29.30
CA SER A 401 20.91 -8.52 -30.19
C SER A 401 22.32 -7.92 -30.03
N ASP A 402 22.46 -6.75 -29.40
CA ASP A 402 23.75 -6.09 -29.12
C ASP A 402 24.26 -6.43 -27.71
N ALA A 403 24.01 -7.64 -27.22
CA ALA A 403 24.55 -8.11 -25.94
C ALA A 403 26.07 -8.23 -26.04
N SER A 404 26.78 -7.14 -25.77
CA SER A 404 28.20 -7.15 -25.41
C SER A 404 28.38 -7.93 -24.10
N GLU A 405 29.54 -8.60 -24.00
CA GLU A 405 29.94 -9.64 -23.05
C GLU A 405 29.75 -9.37 -21.54
N ASP A 406 29.35 -8.16 -21.12
CA ASP A 406 29.24 -7.80 -19.69
C ASP A 406 28.12 -8.54 -18.94
N ASP A 407 27.13 -9.11 -19.63
CA ASP A 407 26.05 -9.93 -19.02
C ASP A 407 26.38 -11.44 -18.98
N VAL A 408 27.52 -11.89 -19.50
CA VAL A 408 27.98 -13.28 -19.33
C VAL A 408 28.67 -13.41 -17.99
N VAL A 409 27.86 -13.55 -16.93
CA VAL A 409 28.33 -14.09 -15.66
C VAL A 409 29.01 -15.42 -15.97
N VAL A 410 30.33 -15.44 -15.82
CA VAL A 410 31.20 -16.58 -16.01
C VAL A 410 30.63 -17.77 -15.24
N SER A 411 29.98 -18.69 -15.96
CA SER A 411 29.79 -20.04 -15.46
C SER A 411 31.16 -20.68 -15.47
N ASN A 412 31.78 -20.80 -14.29
CA ASN A 412 33.14 -21.27 -14.02
C ASN A 412 33.45 -22.70 -14.52
N VAL A 413 32.61 -23.29 -15.36
CA VAL A 413 32.80 -24.62 -15.97
C VAL A 413 33.47 -24.52 -17.35
N ALA A 414 33.31 -23.41 -18.08
CA ALA A 414 33.85 -23.26 -19.44
C ALA A 414 35.30 -22.71 -19.50
N ALA A 415 35.77 -22.02 -18.45
CA ALA A 415 37.09 -21.40 -18.41
C ALA A 415 38.26 -22.40 -18.26
N ALA A 416 38.00 -23.64 -17.85
CA ALA A 416 39.03 -24.67 -17.66
C ALA A 416 39.45 -25.38 -18.95
N ALA A 417 38.78 -25.12 -20.09
CA ALA A 417 39.03 -25.81 -21.35
C ALA A 417 39.86 -25.01 -22.37
N ILE A 418 40.19 -23.74 -22.08
CA ILE A 418 40.86 -22.83 -23.04
C ILE A 418 42.20 -22.31 -22.48
N SER A 419 42.74 -22.94 -21.45
CA SER A 419 44.13 -22.73 -21.06
C SER A 419 45.04 -23.64 -21.86
N ASN A 420 45.20 -23.36 -23.16
CA ASN A 420 46.42 -23.69 -23.88
C ASN A 420 46.53 -22.94 -25.22
N GLU A 421 47.73 -22.40 -25.41
CA GLU A 421 48.35 -21.86 -26.63
C GLU A 421 48.19 -20.36 -26.98
N ASN A 422 49.28 -19.66 -26.64
CA ASN A 422 50.06 -18.74 -27.47
C ASN A 422 49.48 -17.38 -27.87
N ASN A 423 50.03 -16.35 -27.21
CA ASN A 423 50.07 -14.96 -27.63
C ASN A 423 50.50 -14.77 -29.10
N SER A 424 49.76 -13.95 -29.84
CA SER A 424 50.39 -12.96 -30.71
C SER A 424 49.50 -11.71 -30.85
N ALA A 425 50.17 -10.56 -30.78
CA ALA A 425 49.59 -9.23 -30.73
C ALA A 425 48.85 -8.87 -32.02
N LEU A 426 47.58 -8.46 -31.90
CA LEU A 426 46.82 -7.80 -32.96
C LEU A 426 46.27 -6.47 -32.45
N ASN A 427 46.47 -5.44 -33.26
CA ASN A 427 46.25 -4.03 -32.96
C ASN A 427 44.79 -3.74 -32.57
N SER A 428 44.62 -2.82 -31.61
CA SER A 428 43.33 -2.41 -31.03
C SER A 428 42.30 -1.92 -32.05
N SER A 429 42.72 -1.48 -33.24
CA SER A 429 41.84 -0.98 -34.31
C SER A 429 41.05 -2.08 -35.05
N GLU A 430 41.55 -3.32 -35.12
CA GLU A 430 40.86 -4.42 -35.82
C GLU A 430 39.84 -5.11 -34.91
N LYS A 431 40.10 -5.14 -33.59
CA LYS A 431 39.11 -5.59 -32.60
C LYS A 431 37.87 -4.69 -32.63
N ASP A 432 38.03 -3.38 -32.69
CA ASP A 432 36.89 -2.45 -32.75
C ASP A 432 36.05 -2.61 -34.04
N GLN A 433 36.66 -3.02 -35.16
CA GLN A 433 35.94 -3.33 -36.40
C GLN A 433 35.28 -4.71 -36.38
N LEU A 434 35.88 -5.71 -35.75
CA LEU A 434 35.27 -7.04 -35.56
C LEU A 434 34.12 -7.04 -34.54
N ILE A 435 34.18 -6.16 -33.54
CA ILE A 435 33.13 -5.97 -32.53
C ILE A 435 31.83 -5.40 -33.15
N ALA A 436 31.92 -4.65 -34.25
CA ALA A 436 30.74 -4.18 -34.99
C ALA A 436 30.07 -5.26 -35.87
N ILE A 437 30.77 -6.35 -36.19
CA ILE A 437 30.30 -7.41 -37.10
C ILE A 437 29.46 -8.47 -36.36
N ALA A 438 29.69 -8.66 -35.05
CA ALA A 438 29.08 -9.75 -34.28
C ALA A 438 27.55 -9.66 -34.06
N PRO A 439 26.93 -8.49 -33.82
CA PRO A 439 25.48 -8.42 -33.58
C PRO A 439 24.63 -8.71 -34.82
N SER A 440 25.07 -8.25 -35.99
CA SER A 440 24.39 -8.51 -37.27
C SER A 440 24.38 -9.98 -37.65
N LEU A 441 25.44 -10.71 -37.29
CA LEU A 441 25.54 -12.14 -37.54
C LEU A 441 24.55 -12.92 -36.66
N PHE A 442 24.40 -12.54 -35.39
CA PHE A 442 23.40 -13.14 -34.51
C PHE A 442 21.97 -12.94 -35.00
N VAL A 443 21.62 -11.72 -35.46
CA VAL A 443 20.29 -11.44 -36.03
C VAL A 443 20.05 -12.27 -37.30
N TRP A 444 21.09 -12.42 -38.12
CA TRP A 444 21.04 -13.28 -39.30
C TRP A 444 20.79 -14.74 -38.91
N ASP A 445 21.53 -15.28 -37.94
CA ASP A 445 21.34 -16.64 -37.42
C ASP A 445 19.95 -16.86 -36.80
N GLU A 446 19.43 -15.89 -36.04
CA GLU A 446 18.09 -15.93 -35.47
C GLU A 446 17.02 -15.91 -36.58
N SER A 447 17.25 -15.16 -37.65
CA SER A 447 16.36 -15.11 -38.81
C SER A 447 16.32 -16.47 -39.53
N ILE A 448 17.47 -17.12 -39.72
CA ILE A 448 17.56 -18.47 -40.29
C ILE A 448 16.78 -19.44 -39.40
N LYS A 449 17.02 -19.43 -38.08
CA LYS A 449 16.31 -20.30 -37.13
C LYS A 449 14.78 -20.11 -37.18
N LYS A 450 14.31 -18.86 -37.23
CA LYS A 450 12.87 -18.54 -37.38
C LYS A 450 12.29 -19.07 -38.68
N THR A 451 13.03 -18.95 -39.80
CA THR A 451 12.55 -19.51 -41.08
C THR A 451 12.46 -21.03 -41.04
N LEU A 452 13.45 -21.71 -40.46
CA LEU A 452 13.43 -23.17 -40.30
C LEU A 452 12.26 -23.65 -39.43
N GLN A 453 11.98 -22.97 -38.31
CA GLN A 453 10.83 -23.28 -37.45
C GLN A 453 9.49 -23.13 -38.20
N LYS A 454 9.35 -22.11 -39.05
CA LYS A 454 8.15 -21.94 -39.87
C LYS A 454 7.98 -23.06 -40.88
N VAL A 455 9.07 -23.47 -41.53
CA VAL A 455 9.05 -24.60 -42.48
C VAL A 455 8.63 -25.89 -41.76
N GLU A 456 9.17 -26.17 -40.58
CA GLU A 456 8.76 -27.32 -39.77
C GLU A 456 7.28 -27.26 -39.40
N THR A 457 6.79 -26.09 -38.96
CA THR A 457 5.37 -25.92 -38.61
C THR A 457 4.45 -26.17 -39.80
N ILE A 458 4.82 -25.66 -40.99
CA ILE A 458 4.08 -25.89 -42.24
C ILE A 458 4.11 -27.37 -42.61
N TYR A 459 5.26 -28.03 -42.47
CA TYR A 459 5.42 -29.46 -42.75
C TYR A 459 4.52 -30.32 -41.84
N GLN A 460 4.49 -30.05 -40.53
CA GLN A 460 3.59 -30.72 -39.60
C GLN A 460 2.11 -30.52 -39.98
N HIS A 461 1.71 -29.30 -40.33
CA HIS A 461 0.35 -29.02 -40.79
C HIS A 461 -0.04 -29.78 -42.07
N ILE A 462 0.92 -29.96 -43.00
CA ILE A 462 0.71 -30.75 -44.22
C ILE A 462 0.57 -32.25 -43.91
N ILE A 463 1.29 -32.76 -42.90
CA ILE A 463 1.13 -34.13 -42.42
C ILE A 463 -0.24 -34.33 -41.78
N ASP A 464 -0.64 -33.44 -40.88
CA ASP A 464 -1.93 -33.49 -40.17
C ASP A 464 -3.14 -33.42 -41.13
N LEU A 465 -2.99 -32.77 -42.29
CA LEU A 465 -4.02 -32.71 -43.34
C LEU A 465 -4.06 -33.96 -44.24
N LYS A 466 -3.02 -34.80 -44.21
CA LYS A 466 -2.95 -36.05 -44.99
C LYS A 466 -3.42 -37.27 -44.21
N THR A 467 -3.41 -37.20 -42.88
CA THR A 467 -4.06 -38.14 -41.97
C THR A 467 -5.53 -37.82 -41.82
#